data_AF-A0A6J1YF14-F1
#
_entry.id   AF-A0A6J1YF14-F1
#
_cell.length_a   1.000
_cell.length_b   1.000
_cell.length_c   1.000
_cell.angle_alpha   90.00
_cell.angle_beta   90.00
_cell.angle_gamma   90.00
#
_symmetry.space_group_name_H-M   'P 1'
#
loop_
_entity.id
_entity.type
_entity.pdbx_description
1 polymer ?
#
loop_
_entity_poly.entity_id
_entity_poly.type
_entity_poly.pdbx_seq_one_letter_code
_entity_poly.pdbx_strand_id
1 'polypeptide(L)'
;MAALASSLIRQKREVREPGGSRPVSAQRRVCPRGTKSLCQKQLVILLSKGFYLQANPDGTIQGTPEDTSSFTHFNLIPVGLRVVTIQSAKLGHYMAMNAEGLLYSSPHFTAECRFKECVFENYYVLYASALYRQRRSGRAWYLGLDKEGRVMKGNRVKKTKAAAHFVPKLLEVAMYREPSLHSVPETSPSSPPAP
;
A
#
# COMPACT_ATOMS: atom_id res chain seq x y z
N MET A 1 -32.61 -30.65 -25.35
CA MET A 1 -33.18 -30.87 -24.00
C MET A 1 -32.24 -30.29 -22.96
N ALA A 2 -32.55 -29.12 -22.38
CA ALA A 2 -31.99 -28.63 -21.11
C ALA A 2 -32.73 -27.34 -20.71
N ALA A 3 -33.87 -27.48 -20.04
CA ALA A 3 -34.62 -26.35 -19.49
C ALA A 3 -35.46 -26.78 -18.27
N LEU A 4 -34.82 -27.23 -17.17
CA LEU A 4 -35.52 -27.54 -15.92
C LEU A 4 -34.62 -27.35 -14.69
N ALA A 5 -34.18 -26.11 -14.40
CA ALA A 5 -33.50 -25.82 -13.14
C ALA A 5 -33.73 -24.40 -12.59
N SER A 6 -34.86 -23.77 -12.90
CA SER A 6 -35.12 -22.35 -12.55
C SER A 6 -36.30 -22.12 -11.60
N SER A 7 -37.03 -23.16 -11.17
CA SER A 7 -38.31 -23.00 -10.45
C SER A 7 -38.25 -23.22 -8.92
N LEU A 8 -37.17 -23.78 -8.36
CA LEU A 8 -37.11 -24.10 -6.91
C LEU A 8 -36.65 -22.94 -6.00
N ILE A 9 -36.14 -21.84 -6.55
CA ILE A 9 -35.65 -20.71 -5.75
C ILE A 9 -36.79 -19.70 -5.44
N ARG A 10 -37.87 -19.72 -6.21
CA ARG A 10 -38.95 -18.72 -6.11
C ARG A 10 -40.08 -19.10 -5.14
N GLN A 11 -40.16 -20.36 -4.71
CA GLN A 11 -41.21 -20.82 -3.78
C GLN A 11 -40.89 -20.58 -2.29
N LYS A 12 -39.67 -20.19 -1.93
CA LYS A 12 -39.28 -20.01 -0.51
C LYS A 12 -39.54 -18.60 0.05
N ARG A 13 -40.37 -17.79 -0.61
CA ARG A 13 -40.68 -16.40 -0.21
C ARG A 13 -42.12 -16.13 0.21
N GLU A 14 -43.02 -17.12 0.20
CA GLU A 14 -44.46 -16.84 0.34
C GLU A 14 -45.14 -17.46 1.58
N VAL A 15 -44.37 -17.77 2.64
CA VAL A 15 -44.96 -18.02 3.96
C VAL A 15 -44.20 -17.21 4.99
N ARG A 16 -44.65 -15.96 5.20
CA ARG A 16 -44.29 -15.16 6.37
C ARG A 16 -45.55 -14.52 6.93
N GLU A 17 -46.12 -15.21 7.92
CA GLU A 17 -47.17 -14.74 8.81
C GLU A 17 -46.81 -13.41 9.49
N PRO A 18 -47.80 -12.54 9.80
CA PRO A 18 -47.59 -11.30 10.53
C PRO A 18 -47.72 -11.52 12.05
N GLY A 19 -46.82 -10.93 12.83
CA GLY A 19 -47.04 -10.72 14.27
C GLY A 19 -46.01 -11.39 15.20
N GLY A 20 -45.32 -10.54 15.97
CA GLY A 20 -44.40 -10.94 17.04
C GLY A 20 -43.30 -9.91 17.23
N SER A 21 -43.59 -8.83 17.94
CA SER A 21 -42.65 -7.80 18.35
C SER A 21 -41.50 -8.40 19.18
N ARG A 22 -40.38 -8.68 18.53
CA ARG A 22 -39.13 -8.99 19.23
C ARG A 22 -38.54 -7.68 19.78
N PRO A 23 -38.17 -7.60 21.06
CA PRO A 23 -37.49 -6.42 21.58
C PRO A 23 -36.14 -6.29 20.86
N VAL A 24 -35.95 -5.18 20.15
CA VAL A 24 -34.66 -4.82 19.58
C VAL A 24 -33.76 -4.47 20.75
N SER A 25 -32.77 -5.31 21.04
CA SER A 25 -31.76 -4.98 22.04
C SER A 25 -30.97 -3.76 21.56
N ALA A 26 -31.28 -2.60 22.12
CA ALA A 26 -30.54 -1.36 21.93
C ALA A 26 -29.23 -1.40 22.74
N GLN A 27 -28.35 -2.35 22.41
CA GLN A 27 -26.94 -2.28 22.80
C GLN A 27 -26.10 -2.78 21.63
N ARG A 28 -25.76 -1.87 20.72
CA ARG A 28 -24.50 -2.02 19.99
C ARG A 28 -23.41 -2.09 21.06
N ARG A 29 -22.82 -3.27 21.25
CA ARG A 29 -21.61 -3.41 22.05
C ARG A 29 -20.60 -2.44 21.46
N VAL A 30 -20.30 -1.37 22.19
CA VAL A 30 -19.15 -0.51 21.91
C VAL A 30 -17.94 -1.43 22.04
N CYS A 31 -17.25 -1.68 20.93
CA CYS A 31 -15.99 -2.42 20.96
C CYS A 31 -15.08 -1.75 22.00
N PRO A 32 -14.48 -2.52 22.94
CA PRO A 32 -13.57 -1.94 23.91
C PRO A 32 -12.46 -1.16 23.20
N ARG A 33 -12.36 0.13 23.46
CA ARG A 33 -11.21 0.95 23.05
C ARG A 33 -10.01 0.47 23.86
N GLY A 34 -9.21 -0.47 23.36
CA GLY A 34 -8.11 -0.95 24.18
C GLY A 34 -7.29 -2.17 23.77
N THR A 35 -7.22 -2.56 22.49
CA THR A 35 -6.11 -3.42 22.02
C THR A 35 -5.80 -3.01 20.60
N LYS A 36 -4.70 -2.28 20.38
CA LYS A 36 -4.23 -2.04 19.02
C LYS A 36 -3.87 -3.40 18.41
N SER A 37 -4.51 -3.74 17.29
CA SER A 37 -4.26 -4.97 16.54
C SER A 37 -2.77 -5.12 16.27
N LEU A 38 -2.23 -6.30 16.58
CA LEU A 38 -0.90 -6.67 16.10
C LEU A 38 -1.04 -7.07 14.63
N CYS A 39 -0.30 -6.41 13.75
CA CYS A 39 -0.16 -6.80 12.35
C CYS A 39 1.14 -7.58 12.16
N GLN A 40 1.13 -8.60 11.30
CA GLN A 40 2.34 -9.27 10.88
C GLN A 40 3.16 -8.31 10.01
N LYS A 41 4.40 -8.03 10.39
CA LYS A 41 5.39 -7.32 9.56
C LYS A 41 6.40 -8.31 9.00
N GLN A 42 6.88 -8.02 7.80
CA GLN A 42 7.96 -8.78 7.16
C GLN A 42 9.17 -7.86 7.03
N LEU A 43 10.32 -8.30 7.53
CA LEU A 43 11.60 -7.66 7.25
C LEU A 43 12.08 -8.21 5.90
N VAL A 44 12.24 -7.32 4.92
CA VAL A 44 12.57 -7.68 3.55
C VAL A 44 13.71 -6.83 2.99
N ILE A 45 14.36 -7.36 1.98
CA ILE A 45 15.20 -6.61 1.05
C ILE A 45 14.47 -6.56 -0.30
N LEU A 46 14.39 -5.39 -0.92
CA LEU A 46 13.73 -5.22 -2.23
C LEU A 46 14.78 -5.12 -3.33
N LEU A 47 14.90 -6.17 -4.16
CA LEU A 47 15.83 -6.19 -5.29
C LEU A 47 15.12 -5.77 -6.58
N SER A 48 15.75 -4.92 -7.37
CA SER A 48 15.30 -4.55 -8.72
C SER A 48 16.51 -4.35 -9.62
N LYS A 49 16.54 -5.09 -10.74
CA LYS A 49 17.60 -4.98 -11.78
C LYS A 49 19.05 -5.04 -11.24
N GLY A 50 19.31 -5.91 -10.27
CA GLY A 50 20.64 -6.06 -9.67
C GLY A 50 21.00 -4.96 -8.66
N PHE A 51 20.04 -4.09 -8.29
CA PHE A 51 20.20 -3.13 -7.21
C PHE A 51 19.31 -3.50 -6.03
N TYR A 52 19.86 -3.36 -4.84
CA TYR A 52 19.14 -3.36 -3.56
C TYR A 52 18.57 -1.97 -3.33
N LEU A 53 17.28 -1.86 -3.07
CA LEU A 53 16.69 -0.59 -2.65
C LEU A 53 17.34 -0.17 -1.32
N GLN A 54 17.66 1.11 -1.16
CA GLN A 54 18.34 1.66 -0.01
C GLN A 54 17.70 2.99 0.38
N ALA A 55 17.48 3.17 1.69
CA ALA A 55 17.08 4.45 2.27
C ALA A 55 18.25 5.01 3.08
N ASN A 56 18.87 6.07 2.57
CA ASN A 56 20.05 6.68 3.16
C ASN A 56 19.71 7.60 4.35
N PRO A 57 20.67 7.86 5.25
CA PRO A 57 20.48 8.77 6.40
C PRO A 57 20.04 10.19 6.04
N ASP A 58 20.41 10.67 4.85
CA ASP A 58 20.01 11.98 4.32
C ASP A 58 18.55 12.00 3.81
N GLY A 59 17.83 10.87 3.91
CA GLY A 59 16.47 10.70 3.44
C GLY A 59 16.36 10.37 1.95
N THR A 60 17.47 10.26 1.23
CA THR A 60 17.46 9.87 -0.18
C THR A 60 17.14 8.38 -0.32
N ILE A 61 16.40 8.05 -1.38
CA ILE A 61 16.04 6.67 -1.71
C ILE A 61 16.65 6.37 -3.08
N GLN A 62 17.44 5.30 -3.15
CA GLN A 62 18.12 4.88 -4.38
C GLN A 62 18.42 3.38 -4.34
N GLY A 63 18.89 2.84 -5.44
CA GLY A 63 19.44 1.50 -5.54
C GLY A 63 20.94 1.50 -5.29
N THR A 64 21.44 0.46 -4.64
CA THR A 64 22.87 0.18 -4.48
C THR A 64 23.20 -1.24 -4.98
N PRO A 65 24.37 -1.49 -5.59
CA PRO A 65 24.80 -2.83 -5.92
C PRO A 65 25.22 -3.67 -4.70
N GLU A 66 25.34 -3.05 -3.52
CA GLU A 66 25.91 -3.67 -2.31
C GLU A 66 24.82 -4.00 -1.26
N ASP A 67 24.80 -5.25 -0.77
CA ASP A 67 23.86 -5.72 0.27
C ASP A 67 24.41 -5.62 1.71
N THR A 68 25.54 -4.93 1.91
CA THR A 68 26.25 -4.98 3.20
C THR A 68 25.66 -4.05 4.26
N SER A 69 24.62 -3.29 3.91
CA SER A 69 24.16 -2.17 4.70
C SER A 69 22.78 -2.40 5.32
N SER A 70 22.64 -2.14 6.61
CA SER A 70 21.34 -2.13 7.29
C SER A 70 20.31 -1.15 6.68
N PHE A 71 20.76 -0.22 5.82
CA PHE A 71 19.91 0.71 5.07
C PHE A 71 19.13 0.07 3.91
N THR A 72 19.42 -1.18 3.53
CA THR A 72 18.66 -1.95 2.53
C THR A 72 17.49 -2.75 3.12
N HIS A 73 17.36 -2.74 4.45
CA HIS A 73 16.36 -3.51 5.16
C HIS A 73 15.08 -2.69 5.37
N PHE A 74 13.94 -3.26 4.98
CA PHE A 74 12.64 -2.61 5.09
C PHE A 74 11.63 -3.46 5.83
N ASN A 75 10.84 -2.84 6.70
CA ASN A 75 9.61 -3.45 7.21
C ASN A 75 8.51 -3.24 6.16
N LEU A 76 8.03 -4.34 5.58
CA LEU A 76 6.84 -4.39 4.75
C LEU A 76 5.64 -4.68 5.66
N ILE A 77 4.77 -3.69 5.83
CA ILE A 77 3.67 -3.73 6.80
C ILE A 77 2.34 -3.69 6.04
N PRO A 78 1.50 -4.72 6.14
CA PRO A 78 0.16 -4.71 5.55
C PRO A 78 -0.72 -3.71 6.30
N VAL A 79 -1.30 -2.78 5.56
CA VAL A 79 -2.21 -1.72 6.05
C VAL A 79 -3.58 -1.75 5.36
N GLY A 80 -3.85 -2.83 4.63
CA GLY A 80 -5.10 -3.07 3.94
C GLY A 80 -5.00 -4.27 2.99
N LEU A 81 -6.11 -4.63 2.35
CA LEU A 81 -6.15 -5.72 1.38
C LEU A 81 -5.21 -5.42 0.21
N ARG A 82 -4.08 -6.15 0.14
CA ARG A 82 -3.00 -5.94 -0.83
C ARG A 82 -2.43 -4.51 -0.84
N VAL A 83 -2.51 -3.84 0.30
CA VAL A 83 -1.92 -2.52 0.49
C VAL A 83 -0.90 -2.62 1.61
N VAL A 84 0.31 -2.19 1.30
CA VAL A 84 1.43 -2.17 2.24
C VAL A 84 1.97 -0.77 2.41
N THR A 85 2.65 -0.57 3.52
CA THR A 85 3.62 0.52 3.66
C THR A 85 5.02 -0.07 3.76
N ILE A 86 6.00 0.66 3.23
CA ILE A 86 7.41 0.27 3.21
C ILE A 86 8.13 1.22 4.16
N GLN A 87 8.62 0.71 5.28
CA GLN A 87 9.33 1.50 6.28
C GLN A 87 10.81 1.08 6.32
N SER A 88 11.73 2.04 6.29
CA SER A 88 13.15 1.76 6.55
C SER A 88 13.30 1.17 7.94
N ALA A 89 13.89 -0.02 8.07
CA ALA A 89 14.11 -0.64 9.36
C ALA A 89 15.11 0.17 10.21
N LYS A 90 16.08 0.82 9.56
CA LYS A 90 17.13 1.59 10.23
C LYS A 90 16.67 3.00 10.63
N LEU A 91 15.92 3.70 9.75
CA LEU A 91 15.50 5.08 9.98
C LEU A 91 14.12 5.21 10.62
N GLY A 92 13.28 4.17 10.53
CA GLY A 92 11.88 4.23 10.94
C GLY A 92 10.99 5.09 10.04
N HIS A 93 11.55 5.73 9.01
CA HIS A 93 10.80 6.53 8.05
C HIS A 93 10.07 5.65 7.03
N TYR A 94 8.90 6.11 6.59
CA TYR A 94 8.08 5.49 5.57
C TYR A 94 8.44 6.02 4.19
N MET A 95 8.55 5.13 3.21
CA MET A 95 8.56 5.53 1.82
C MET A 95 7.19 6.11 1.46
N ALA A 96 7.17 7.25 0.79
CA ALA A 96 5.96 7.92 0.35
C ALA A 96 6.11 8.41 -1.09
N MET A 97 5.01 8.51 -1.83
CA MET A 97 4.98 9.07 -3.18
C MET A 97 4.03 10.25 -3.22
N ASN A 98 4.51 11.43 -3.62
CA ASN A 98 3.73 12.65 -3.68
C ASN A 98 2.92 12.80 -4.99
N ALA A 99 2.16 13.89 -5.10
CA ALA A 99 1.30 14.19 -6.25
C ALA A 99 2.07 14.43 -7.57
N GLU A 100 3.36 14.74 -7.52
CA GLU A 100 4.24 14.85 -8.70
C GLU A 100 4.85 13.51 -9.10
N GLY A 101 4.60 12.46 -8.31
CA GLY A 101 5.15 11.12 -8.49
C GLY A 101 6.57 10.98 -7.99
N LEU A 102 7.07 11.94 -7.21
CA LEU A 102 8.37 11.85 -6.55
C LEU A 102 8.26 10.96 -5.31
N LEU A 103 9.25 10.09 -5.13
CA LEU A 103 9.39 9.31 -3.91
C LEU A 103 10.22 10.08 -2.91
N TYR A 104 9.82 9.99 -1.64
CA TYR A 104 10.49 10.65 -0.54
C TYR A 104 10.38 9.83 0.74
N SER A 105 11.23 10.18 1.70
CA SER A 105 11.26 9.58 3.04
C SER A 105 10.41 10.43 3.99
N SER A 106 9.36 9.84 4.57
CA SER A 106 8.42 10.49 5.47
C SER A 106 8.57 9.98 6.90
N PRO A 107 8.77 10.84 7.92
CA PRO A 107 8.78 10.41 9.31
C PRO A 107 7.38 10.00 9.80
N HIS A 108 6.32 10.44 9.13
CA HIS A 108 4.93 10.15 9.48
C HIS A 108 4.28 9.19 8.49
N PHE A 109 3.48 8.26 9.00
CA PHE A 109 2.65 7.41 8.16
C PHE A 109 1.45 8.19 7.64
N THR A 110 1.41 8.49 6.35
CA THR A 110 0.33 9.23 5.69
C THR A 110 -0.34 8.41 4.59
N ALA A 111 -1.36 8.98 3.95
CA ALA A 111 -2.01 8.37 2.80
C ALA A 111 -1.05 8.09 1.63
N GLU A 112 0.02 8.89 1.49
CA GLU A 112 1.04 8.77 0.45
C GLU A 112 2.02 7.61 0.69
N CYS A 113 2.07 7.10 1.91
CA CYS A 113 2.90 5.95 2.31
C CYS A 113 2.30 4.59 1.93
N ARG A 114 1.13 4.59 1.28
CA ARG A 114 0.37 3.37 0.95
C ARG A 114 0.62 2.96 -0.49
N PHE A 115 1.08 1.73 -0.66
CA PHE A 115 1.33 1.12 -1.95
C PHE A 115 0.48 -0.13 -2.15
N LYS A 116 -0.18 -0.23 -3.31
CA LYS A 116 -0.88 -1.42 -3.76
C LYS A 116 0.11 -2.42 -4.34
N GLU A 117 0.13 -3.62 -3.79
CA GLU A 117 0.97 -4.72 -4.26
C GLU A 117 0.32 -5.42 -5.45
N CYS A 118 0.99 -5.38 -6.59
CA CYS A 118 0.59 -6.05 -7.81
C CYS A 118 1.61 -7.12 -8.18
N VAL A 119 1.15 -8.32 -8.54
CA VAL A 119 2.03 -9.34 -9.14
C VAL A 119 2.06 -9.13 -10.64
N PHE A 120 3.22 -9.32 -11.26
CA PHE A 120 3.41 -9.28 -12.70
C PHE A 120 4.11 -10.56 -13.17
N GLU A 121 3.55 -11.20 -14.20
CA GLU A 121 4.03 -12.46 -14.78
C GLU A 121 4.29 -13.57 -13.75
N ASN A 122 3.57 -13.53 -12.62
CA ASN A 122 3.71 -14.45 -11.48
C ASN A 122 5.11 -14.52 -10.85
N TYR A 123 5.98 -13.55 -11.13
CA TYR A 123 7.36 -13.54 -10.63
C TYR A 123 7.73 -12.25 -9.89
N TYR A 124 7.34 -11.10 -10.44
CA TYR A 124 7.70 -9.80 -9.87
C TYR A 124 6.57 -9.23 -9.01
N VAL A 125 6.96 -8.50 -7.95
CA VAL A 125 6.07 -7.64 -7.17
C VAL A 125 6.28 -6.19 -7.58
N LEU A 126 5.17 -5.48 -7.78
CA LEU A 126 5.12 -4.08 -8.15
C LEU A 126 4.39 -3.31 -7.05
N TYR A 127 4.90 -2.15 -6.69
CA TYR A 127 4.30 -1.28 -5.69
C TYR A 127 3.74 -0.03 -6.36
N ALA A 128 2.42 0.01 -6.53
CA ALA A 128 1.72 1.15 -7.11
C ALA A 128 1.28 2.13 -6.03
N SER A 129 1.35 3.45 -6.26
CA SER A 129 0.71 4.41 -5.35
C SER A 129 -0.77 4.06 -5.18
N ALA A 130 -1.21 3.95 -3.93
CA ALA A 130 -2.63 3.74 -3.63
C ALA A 130 -3.45 5.01 -3.96
N LEU A 131 -2.84 6.19 -3.81
CA LEU A 131 -3.48 7.49 -3.94
C LEU A 131 -3.39 8.04 -5.37
N TYR A 132 -2.23 7.95 -6.02
CA TYR A 132 -1.96 8.64 -7.28
C TYR A 132 -1.98 7.72 -8.50
N ARG A 133 -2.57 8.24 -9.59
CA ARG A 133 -2.64 7.60 -10.91
C ARG A 133 -2.85 8.65 -11.99
N GLN A 134 -2.60 8.28 -13.24
CA GLN A 134 -2.89 9.13 -14.39
C GLN A 134 -4.40 9.40 -14.47
N ARG A 135 -4.81 10.68 -14.38
CA ARG A 135 -6.24 11.05 -14.35
C ARG A 135 -7.03 10.58 -15.57
N ARG A 136 -6.48 10.75 -16.78
CA ARG A 136 -7.19 10.42 -18.03
C ARG A 136 -7.23 8.92 -18.32
N SER A 137 -6.11 8.22 -18.21
CA SER A 137 -6.02 6.80 -18.58
C SER A 137 -6.22 5.82 -17.44
N GLY A 138 -6.31 6.28 -16.19
CA GLY A 138 -6.36 5.44 -14.99
C GLY A 138 -5.06 4.69 -14.67
N ARG A 139 -4.02 4.83 -15.51
CA ARG A 139 -2.73 4.13 -15.36
C ARG A 139 -2.09 4.45 -14.01
N ALA A 140 -1.86 3.42 -13.21
CA ALA A 140 -1.21 3.56 -11.91
C ALA A 140 0.23 4.07 -12.05
N TRP A 141 0.69 4.74 -10.99
CA TRP A 141 2.07 5.16 -10.82
C TRP A 141 2.79 4.17 -9.92
N TYR A 142 4.02 3.82 -10.25
CA TYR A 142 4.74 2.73 -9.61
C TYR A 142 6.06 3.21 -9.02
N LEU A 143 6.45 2.65 -7.87
CA LEU A 143 7.84 2.65 -7.43
C LEU A 143 8.70 2.02 -8.53
N GLY A 144 9.89 2.56 -8.77
CA GLY A 144 10.81 1.97 -9.71
C GLY A 144 12.19 2.61 -9.78
N LEU A 145 13.14 1.81 -10.25
CA LEU A 145 14.54 2.20 -10.47
C LEU A 145 14.87 2.20 -11.98
N ASP A 146 15.71 3.13 -12.41
CA ASP A 146 16.24 3.15 -13.77
C ASP A 146 17.31 2.06 -13.97
N LYS A 147 18.16 2.17 -15.00
CA LYS A 147 19.20 1.17 -15.27
C LYS A 147 20.48 1.43 -14.47
N GLU A 148 20.62 2.63 -13.92
CA GLU A 148 21.71 3.07 -13.05
C GLU A 148 21.37 2.93 -11.56
N GLY A 149 20.21 2.36 -11.23
CA GLY A 149 19.75 2.20 -9.84
C GLY A 149 19.15 3.47 -9.25
N ARG A 150 18.89 4.53 -10.03
CA ARG A 150 18.31 5.77 -9.51
C ARG A 150 16.79 5.67 -9.49
N VAL A 151 16.18 6.31 -8.50
CA VAL A 151 14.72 6.36 -8.38
C VAL A 151 14.10 7.14 -9.53
N MET A 152 13.04 6.59 -10.09
CA MET A 152 12.25 7.21 -11.16
C MET A 152 10.96 7.84 -10.60
N LYS A 153 10.49 8.93 -11.24
CA LYS A 153 9.14 9.45 -10.98
C LYS A 153 8.09 8.39 -11.31
N GLY A 154 7.14 8.18 -10.40
CA GLY A 154 6.15 7.10 -10.50
C GLY A 154 5.28 7.16 -11.75
N ASN A 155 5.02 8.35 -12.29
CA ASN A 155 4.28 8.54 -13.54
C ASN A 155 5.04 8.04 -14.80
N ARG A 156 6.38 7.96 -14.72
CA ARG A 156 7.28 7.46 -15.78
C ARG A 156 7.48 5.95 -15.69
N VAL A 157 7.25 5.34 -14.53
CA VAL A 157 7.37 3.90 -14.33
C VAL A 157 6.12 3.20 -14.89
N LYS A 158 6.35 2.16 -15.70
CA LYS A 158 5.28 1.38 -16.37
C LYS A 158 5.30 -0.05 -15.86
N LYS A 159 4.11 -0.63 -15.63
CA LYS A 159 3.90 -2.01 -15.18
C LYS A 159 4.70 -3.06 -15.98
N THR A 160 4.74 -2.90 -17.30
CA THR A 160 5.39 -3.84 -18.22
C THR A 160 6.89 -3.62 -18.39
N LYS A 161 7.48 -2.64 -17.69
CA LYS A 161 8.90 -2.33 -17.79
C LYS A 161 9.61 -2.83 -16.54
N ALA A 162 10.80 -3.40 -16.74
CA ALA A 162 11.68 -3.88 -15.68
C ALA A 162 11.93 -2.85 -14.56
N ALA A 163 11.79 -1.55 -14.84
CA ALA A 163 11.91 -0.51 -13.83
C ALA A 163 10.92 -0.67 -12.66
N ALA A 164 9.75 -1.27 -12.89
CA ALA A 164 8.73 -1.49 -11.86
C ALA A 164 8.92 -2.78 -11.07
N HIS A 165 9.85 -3.65 -11.47
CA HIS A 165 9.88 -5.06 -11.09
C HIS A 165 10.77 -5.28 -9.89
N PHE A 166 10.19 -5.61 -8.75
CA PHE A 166 10.91 -5.93 -7.52
C PHE A 166 10.78 -7.41 -7.17
N VAL A 167 11.83 -7.96 -6.59
CA VAL A 167 11.89 -9.28 -5.97
C VAL A 167 12.10 -9.06 -4.46
N PRO A 168 11.06 -9.26 -3.63
CA PRO A 168 11.20 -9.17 -2.18
C PRO A 168 11.92 -10.43 -1.66
N LYS A 169 13.06 -10.23 -1.00
CA LYS A 169 13.75 -11.28 -0.26
C LYS A 169 13.37 -11.17 1.21
N LEU A 170 12.63 -12.15 1.72
CA LEU A 170 12.24 -12.22 3.13
C LEU A 170 13.46 -12.54 3.99
N LEU A 171 13.65 -11.78 5.07
CA LEU A 171 14.67 -12.01 6.08
C LEU A 171 14.06 -12.59 7.36
N GLU A 172 13.04 -11.92 7.89
CA GLU A 172 12.38 -12.29 9.15
C GLU A 172 10.89 -11.91 9.11
N VAL A 173 10.09 -12.62 9.90
CA VAL A 173 8.69 -12.28 10.18
C VAL A 173 8.57 -11.91 11.66
N ALA A 174 7.93 -10.78 11.96
CA ALA A 174 7.68 -10.36 13.33
C ALA A 174 6.27 -9.78 13.48
N MET A 175 5.78 -9.68 14.72
CA MET A 175 4.52 -9.00 15.03
C MET A 175 4.80 -7.53 15.33
N TYR A 176 3.96 -6.62 14.86
CA TYR A 176 4.11 -5.18 15.10
C TYR A 176 2.80 -4.49 15.41
N ARG A 177 2.92 -3.30 16.02
CA ARG A 177 1.80 -2.41 16.24
C ARG A 177 1.42 -1.72 14.94
N GLU A 178 0.13 -1.72 14.61
CA GLU A 178 -0.38 -1.03 13.44
C GLU A 178 0.00 0.48 13.45
N PRO A 179 0.56 1.03 12.36
CA PRO A 179 0.92 2.45 12.28
C PRO A 179 -0.30 3.36 12.40
N SER A 180 -0.19 4.45 13.17
CA SER A 180 -1.25 5.46 13.23
C SER A 180 -1.22 6.37 12.01
N LEU A 181 -2.34 6.48 11.30
CA LEU A 181 -2.48 7.33 10.11
C LEU A 181 -2.48 8.82 10.49
N HIS A 182 -1.60 9.59 9.85
CA HIS A 182 -1.50 11.05 9.97
C HIS A 182 -2.06 11.72 8.70
N SER A 183 -2.72 12.87 8.87
CA SER A 183 -3.18 13.70 7.75
C SER A 183 -1.99 14.35 7.04
N VAL A 184 -2.02 14.39 5.70
CA VAL A 184 -1.10 15.21 4.92
C VAL A 184 -1.55 16.67 5.06
N PRO A 185 -0.66 17.63 5.34
CA PRO A 185 -1.01 19.05 5.26
C PRO A 185 -1.39 19.41 3.82
N GLU A 186 -2.60 19.93 3.59
CA GLU A 186 -2.98 20.47 2.29
C GLU A 186 -2.19 21.77 2.05
N THR A 187 -1.27 21.78 1.07
CA THR A 187 -0.73 23.04 0.56
C THR A 187 -1.80 23.70 -0.29
N SER A 188 -2.59 24.58 0.32
CA SER A 188 -3.52 25.46 -0.40
C SER A 188 -2.73 26.31 -1.41
N PRO A 189 -3.19 26.46 -2.67
CA PRO A 189 -2.61 27.45 -3.57
C PRO A 189 -2.80 28.83 -2.95
N SER A 190 -1.69 29.53 -2.68
CA SER A 190 -1.71 30.91 -2.23
C SER A 190 -2.54 31.75 -3.21
N SER A 191 -3.64 32.30 -2.72
CA SER A 191 -4.42 33.30 -3.44
C SER A 191 -3.49 34.44 -3.89
N PRO A 192 -3.55 34.89 -5.15
CA PRO A 192 -2.78 36.04 -5.58
C PRO A 192 -3.20 37.29 -4.77
N PRO A 193 -2.28 38.23 -4.52
CA PRO A 193 -2.63 39.46 -3.81
C PRO A 193 -3.70 40.21 -4.60
N ALA A 194 -4.69 40.73 -3.88
CA ALA A 194 -5.76 41.57 -4.41
C ALA A 194 -5.16 42.85 -5.06
N PRO A 195 -5.83 43.43 -6.07
CA PRO A 195 -5.30 44.54 -6.86
C PRO A 195 -5.06 45.83 -6.06
#